data_AF-A0A954Z7Q7-F1
#
_entry.id   AF-A0A954Z7Q7-F1
#
_cell.length_a   1.000
_cell.length_b   1.000
_cell.length_c   1.000
_cell.angle_alpha   90.00
_cell.angle_beta   90.00
_cell.angle_gamma   90.00
#
_symmetry.space_group_name_H-M   'P 1'
#
loop_
_entity.id
_entity.type
_entity.pdbx_description
1 polymer ?
#
loop_
_entity_poly.entity_id
_entity_poly.type
_entity_poly.pdbx_seq_one_letter_code
_entity_poly.pdbx_strand_id
1 'polypeptide(L)'
;MMATKRFALSLTNKIVLAVAATWLIVKGYQLPDYSDLSIARWIGQALAVVFLPLLFSYMMWRAGGQRRMASVWAFNLVCFAMLFSDVDQVLTRSERSLQMQELTSDWHEAKQGWINADTPSDAKQANDQFLSSTVERLSKLQALATTDAERKIYQTARESIAESSADMEKWQSAQANLVQAGLLDFSTIESVESLSRWRTVVQEFLVETEAIQKSAPQRAAQFEQRLQEMPKTDSLTRLVNGMRDGRRAANALQEKLLGEYRHFSVASLELITMLEDAPAAWSVVDGKIVFVDDVFGQRYGTMVKEIADSELRTSELSLEFYNVH
;
A
#
# COMPACT_ATOMS: atom_id res chain seq x y z
N MET A 1 -3.72 -18.73 72.99
CA MET A 1 -4.36 -18.95 71.68
C MET A 1 -4.30 -17.64 70.89
N MET A 2 -3.45 -17.54 69.87
CA MET A 2 -3.53 -16.41 68.93
C MET A 2 -4.71 -16.67 67.99
N ALA A 3 -5.70 -15.78 67.98
CA ALA A 3 -6.81 -15.85 67.04
C ALA A 3 -6.25 -15.79 65.61
N THR A 4 -6.39 -16.88 64.85
CA THR A 4 -6.05 -16.93 63.43
C THR A 4 -6.92 -15.91 62.68
N LYS A 5 -6.30 -14.83 62.19
CA LYS A 5 -6.99 -13.87 61.34
C LYS A 5 -7.39 -14.57 60.05
N ARG A 6 -8.68 -14.56 59.72
CA ARG A 6 -9.18 -15.09 58.45
C ARG A 6 -8.85 -14.11 57.31
N PHE A 7 -8.46 -14.64 56.16
CA PHE A 7 -8.27 -13.84 54.96
C PHE A 7 -9.61 -13.23 54.52
N ALA A 8 -9.64 -11.92 54.33
CA ALA A 8 -10.82 -11.20 53.88
C ALA A 8 -10.40 -10.01 53.02
N LEU A 9 -11.07 -9.84 51.89
CA LEU A 9 -10.88 -8.68 51.01
C LEU A 9 -11.36 -7.40 51.72
N SER A 10 -10.64 -6.31 51.50
CA SER A 10 -11.08 -4.98 51.91
C SER A 10 -12.26 -4.50 51.06
N LEU A 11 -12.97 -3.47 51.53
CA LEU A 11 -13.99 -2.79 50.74
C LEU A 11 -13.38 -2.23 49.44
N THR A 12 -12.17 -1.67 49.52
CA THR A 12 -11.41 -1.17 48.36
C THR A 12 -11.18 -2.24 47.31
N ASN A 13 -10.76 -3.45 47.70
CA ASN A 13 -10.55 -4.55 46.76
C ASN A 13 -11.86 -4.95 46.06
N LYS A 14 -12.98 -4.95 46.79
CA LYS A 14 -14.30 -5.26 46.22
C LYS A 14 -14.71 -4.22 45.18
N ILE A 15 -14.46 -2.94 45.45
CA ILE A 15 -14.73 -1.84 44.51
C ILE A 15 -13.86 -1.99 43.26
N VAL A 16 -12.55 -2.21 43.41
CA VAL A 16 -11.63 -2.39 42.28
C VAL A 16 -12.01 -3.61 41.43
N LEU A 17 -12.40 -4.72 42.07
CA LEU A 17 -12.90 -5.91 41.37
C LEU A 17 -14.21 -5.63 40.62
N ALA A 18 -15.13 -4.86 41.21
CA ALA A 18 -16.39 -4.49 40.57
C ALA A 18 -16.16 -3.60 39.33
N VAL A 19 -15.20 -2.68 39.39
CA VAL A 19 -14.79 -1.87 38.23
C VAL A 19 -14.18 -2.77 37.15
N ALA A 20 -13.28 -3.68 37.51
CA ALA A 20 -12.67 -4.62 36.57
C ALA A 20 -13.70 -5.58 35.92
N ALA A 21 -14.65 -6.08 36.71
CA ALA A 21 -15.75 -6.91 36.21
C ALA A 21 -16.68 -6.15 35.26
N THR A 22 -17.02 -4.90 35.59
CA THR A 22 -17.84 -4.04 34.72
C THR A 22 -17.14 -3.79 33.38
N TRP A 23 -15.83 -3.50 33.39
CA TRP A 23 -15.03 -3.34 32.18
C TRP A 23 -15.03 -4.60 31.29
N LEU A 24 -14.90 -5.78 31.89
CA LEU A 24 -14.97 -7.07 31.20
C LEU A 24 -16.33 -7.33 30.54
N ILE A 25 -17.42 -6.94 31.21
CA ILE A 25 -18.78 -7.02 30.66
C ILE A 25 -18.91 -6.11 29.44
N VAL A 26 -18.44 -4.86 29.52
CA VAL A 26 -18.44 -3.92 28.38
C VAL A 26 -17.65 -4.49 27.20
N LYS A 27 -16.48 -5.11 27.43
CA LYS A 27 -15.72 -5.80 26.38
C LYS A 27 -16.48 -6.99 25.77
N GLY A 28 -17.25 -7.72 26.58
CA GLY A 28 -18.07 -8.85 26.11
C GLY A 28 -19.10 -8.41 25.06
N TYR A 29 -19.70 -7.23 25.23
CA TYR A 29 -20.62 -6.65 24.25
C TYR A 29 -19.94 -6.18 22.95
N GLN A 30 -18.62 -5.97 22.96
CA GLN A 30 -17.83 -5.53 21.80
C GLN A 30 -17.17 -6.70 21.05
N LEU A 31 -17.52 -7.95 21.35
CA LEU A 31 -16.98 -9.10 20.62
C LEU A 31 -17.47 -9.05 19.16
N PRO A 32 -16.56 -8.96 18.16
CA PRO A 32 -16.96 -8.78 16.77
C PRO A 32 -17.64 -10.03 16.19
N ASP A 33 -17.41 -11.21 16.77
CA ASP A 33 -18.06 -12.48 16.41
C ASP A 33 -18.36 -13.32 17.66
N TYR A 34 -19.60 -13.82 17.77
CA TYR A 34 -20.05 -14.76 18.82
C TYR A 34 -19.72 -16.22 18.46
N SER A 35 -18.46 -16.50 18.15
CA SER A 35 -17.97 -17.87 17.97
C SER A 35 -17.78 -18.58 19.32
N ASP A 36 -17.88 -19.91 19.35
CA ASP A 36 -17.61 -20.70 20.56
C ASP A 36 -16.21 -20.43 21.15
N LEU A 37 -15.23 -20.19 20.28
CA LEU A 37 -13.84 -19.89 20.68
C LEU A 37 -13.71 -18.50 21.33
N SER A 38 -14.43 -17.49 20.83
CA SER A 38 -14.41 -16.13 21.39
C SER A 38 -15.15 -16.07 22.72
N ILE A 39 -16.26 -16.79 22.86
CA ILE A 39 -16.99 -16.95 24.13
C ILE A 39 -16.10 -17.66 25.17
N ALA A 40 -15.45 -18.77 24.80
CA ALA A 40 -14.54 -19.49 25.69
C ALA A 40 -13.36 -18.63 26.16
N ARG A 41 -12.77 -17.82 25.26
CA ARG A 41 -11.72 -16.85 25.62
C ARG A 41 -12.22 -15.78 26.58
N TRP A 42 -13.41 -15.23 26.34
CA TRP A 42 -14.00 -14.22 27.22
C TRP A 42 -14.30 -14.77 28.62
N ILE A 43 -14.85 -15.98 28.72
CA ILE A 43 -15.06 -16.68 30.01
C ILE A 43 -13.71 -16.91 30.71
N GLY A 44 -12.69 -17.35 29.98
CA GLY A 44 -11.34 -17.53 30.54
C GLY A 44 -10.75 -16.23 31.10
N GLN A 45 -10.93 -15.11 30.41
CA GLN A 45 -10.51 -13.78 30.88
C GLN A 45 -11.31 -13.33 32.11
N ALA A 46 -12.62 -13.56 32.12
CA ALA A 46 -13.47 -13.26 33.28
C ALA A 46 -13.03 -14.03 34.53
N LEU A 47 -12.71 -15.32 34.37
CA LEU A 47 -12.15 -16.14 35.45
C LEU A 47 -10.77 -15.61 35.87
N ALA A 48 -9.89 -15.26 34.94
CA ALA A 48 -8.56 -14.75 35.23
C ALA A 48 -8.60 -13.45 36.06
N VAL A 49 -9.46 -12.50 35.71
CA VAL A 49 -9.61 -11.22 36.45
C VAL A 49 -10.12 -11.41 37.87
N VAL A 50 -10.87 -12.48 38.15
CA VAL A 50 -11.29 -12.80 39.52
C VAL A 50 -10.21 -13.60 40.24
N PHE A 51 -9.69 -14.66 39.65
CA PHE A 51 -8.83 -15.63 40.33
C PHE A 51 -7.40 -15.16 40.55
N LEU A 52 -6.77 -14.48 39.58
CA LEU A 52 -5.36 -14.08 39.70
C LEU A 52 -5.13 -13.02 40.79
N PRO A 53 -5.92 -11.93 40.89
CA PRO A 53 -5.79 -10.97 41.98
C PRO A 53 -6.02 -11.61 43.35
N LEU A 54 -6.97 -12.55 43.47
CA LEU A 54 -7.23 -13.31 44.69
C LEU A 54 -6.04 -14.19 45.08
N LEU A 55 -5.49 -14.92 44.11
CA LEU A 55 -4.33 -15.79 44.30
C LEU A 55 -3.12 -14.99 44.79
N PHE A 56 -2.78 -13.90 44.10
CA PHE A 56 -1.66 -13.03 44.47
C PHE A 56 -1.88 -12.34 45.82
N SER A 57 -3.11 -11.87 46.09
CA SER A 57 -3.48 -11.30 47.38
C SER A 57 -3.32 -12.30 48.52
N TYR A 58 -3.69 -13.56 48.29
CA TYR A 58 -3.53 -14.65 49.26
C TYR A 58 -2.06 -15.01 49.49
N MET A 59 -1.26 -15.11 48.43
CA MET A 59 0.18 -15.36 48.52
C MET A 59 0.90 -14.26 49.30
N MET A 60 0.59 -12.99 49.01
CA MET A 60 1.17 -11.85 49.72
C MET A 60 0.68 -11.73 51.15
N TRP A 61 -0.56 -12.13 51.44
CA TRP A 61 -1.06 -12.25 52.80
C TRP A 61 -0.25 -13.29 53.61
N ARG A 62 0.03 -14.45 53.02
CA ARG A 62 0.86 -15.50 53.64
C ARG A 62 2.31 -15.03 53.84
N ALA A 63 2.93 -14.47 52.81
CA ALA A 63 4.33 -14.03 52.84
C ALA A 63 4.55 -12.83 53.78
N GLY A 64 3.60 -11.89 53.83
CA GLY A 64 3.67 -10.69 54.66
C GLY A 64 3.30 -10.90 56.13
N GLY A 65 3.24 -12.15 56.63
CA GLY A 65 2.89 -12.45 58.02
C GLY A 65 1.45 -12.09 58.38
N GLN A 66 0.50 -12.35 57.47
CA GLN A 66 -0.94 -12.07 57.63
C GLN A 66 -1.28 -10.57 57.77
N ARG A 67 -0.39 -9.67 57.34
CA ARG A 67 -0.64 -8.22 57.32
C ARG A 67 -1.66 -7.87 56.23
N ARG A 68 -2.79 -7.30 56.65
CA ARG A 68 -3.93 -6.95 55.78
C ARG A 68 -3.59 -5.94 54.66
N MET A 69 -2.66 -5.03 54.91
CA MET A 69 -2.30 -4.01 53.90
C MET A 69 -1.52 -4.60 52.72
N ALA A 70 -0.62 -5.57 52.96
CA ALA A 70 0.17 -6.19 51.89
C ALA A 70 -0.72 -6.94 50.87
N SER A 71 -1.77 -7.61 51.36
CA SER A 71 -2.72 -8.31 50.50
C SER A 71 -3.63 -7.38 49.70
N VAL A 72 -3.97 -6.21 50.27
CA VAL A 72 -4.77 -5.17 49.60
C VAL A 72 -3.99 -4.53 48.45
N TRP A 73 -2.74 -4.14 48.71
CA TRP A 73 -1.88 -3.56 47.67
C TRP A 73 -1.60 -4.53 46.52
N ALA A 74 -1.30 -5.79 46.83
CA ALA A 74 -1.06 -6.81 45.81
C ALA A 74 -2.31 -7.09 44.95
N PHE A 75 -3.50 -7.15 45.56
CA PHE A 75 -4.76 -7.32 44.83
C PHE A 75 -4.98 -6.17 43.84
N ASN A 76 -4.90 -4.94 44.33
CA ASN A 76 -5.17 -3.75 43.51
C ASN A 76 -4.14 -3.61 42.40
N LEU A 77 -2.85 -3.87 42.67
CA LEU A 77 -1.79 -3.80 41.66
C LEU A 77 -2.05 -4.76 40.50
N VAL A 78 -2.43 -6.01 40.77
CA VAL A 78 -2.74 -7.00 39.73
C VAL A 78 -3.98 -6.61 38.93
N CYS A 79 -5.04 -6.14 39.60
CA CYS A 79 -6.24 -5.63 38.91
C CYS A 79 -5.92 -4.42 38.01
N PHE A 80 -5.12 -3.47 38.48
CA PHE A 80 -4.69 -2.33 37.68
C PHE A 80 -3.84 -2.76 36.50
N ALA A 81 -2.86 -3.65 36.69
CA ALA A 81 -2.03 -4.15 35.59
C ALA A 81 -2.86 -4.83 34.49
N MET A 82 -3.89 -5.60 34.88
CA MET A 82 -4.84 -6.21 33.93
C MET A 82 -5.66 -5.16 33.19
N LEU A 83 -6.24 -4.20 33.91
CA LEU A 83 -7.02 -3.12 33.32
C LEU A 83 -6.19 -2.25 32.37
N PHE A 84 -4.96 -1.89 32.73
CA PHE A 84 -4.06 -1.13 31.86
C PHE A 84 -3.67 -1.91 30.61
N SER A 85 -3.33 -3.19 30.74
CA SER A 85 -3.04 -4.04 29.58
C SER A 85 -4.26 -4.16 28.65
N ASP A 86 -5.46 -4.23 29.22
CA ASP A 86 -6.70 -4.31 28.46
C ASP A 86 -7.08 -3.00 27.76
N VAL A 87 -6.83 -1.85 28.40
CA VAL A 87 -7.02 -0.51 27.82
C VAL A 87 -6.01 -0.29 26.70
N ASP A 88 -4.74 -0.63 26.92
CA ASP A 88 -3.66 -0.55 25.94
C ASP A 88 -3.99 -1.35 24.66
N GLN A 89 -4.52 -2.58 24.82
CA GLN A 89 -4.98 -3.37 23.68
C GLN A 89 -6.16 -2.75 22.92
N VAL A 90 -7.09 -2.08 23.60
CA VAL A 90 -8.23 -1.42 22.95
C VAL A 90 -7.75 -0.19 22.18
N LEU A 91 -6.90 0.63 22.80
CA LEU A 91 -6.29 1.80 22.16
C LEU A 91 -5.48 1.39 20.92
N THR A 92 -4.63 0.37 21.05
CA THR A 92 -3.82 -0.18 19.94
C THR A 92 -4.71 -0.71 18.81
N ARG A 93 -5.82 -1.38 19.12
CA ARG A 93 -6.77 -1.85 18.09
C ARG A 93 -7.50 -0.71 17.40
N SER A 94 -7.92 0.32 18.15
CA SER A 94 -8.56 1.50 17.56
C SER A 94 -7.60 2.26 16.65
N GLU A 95 -6.34 2.42 17.06
CA GLU A 95 -5.32 3.09 16.26
C GLU A 95 -4.98 2.28 15.00
N ARG A 96 -4.85 0.96 15.12
CA ARG A 96 -4.65 0.07 13.97
C ARG A 96 -5.82 0.16 12.96
N SER A 97 -7.06 0.18 13.45
CA SER A 97 -8.24 0.33 12.61
C SER A 97 -8.26 1.69 11.91
N LEU A 98 -7.89 2.76 12.61
CA LEU A 98 -7.77 4.11 12.05
C LEU A 98 -6.73 4.11 10.91
N GLN A 99 -5.52 3.61 11.16
CA GLN A 99 -4.46 3.56 10.14
C GLN A 99 -4.88 2.78 8.87
N MET A 100 -5.67 1.71 9.02
CA MET A 100 -6.20 0.95 7.88
C MET A 100 -7.29 1.68 7.11
N GLN A 101 -8.18 2.41 7.82
CA GLN A 101 -9.19 3.27 7.19
C GLN A 101 -8.52 4.41 6.42
N GLU A 102 -7.50 5.02 7.02
CA GLU A 102 -6.75 6.10 6.39
C GLU A 102 -5.96 5.60 5.17
N LEU A 103 -5.35 4.39 5.20
CA LEU A 103 -4.76 3.77 4.01
C LEU A 103 -5.77 3.61 2.86
N THR A 104 -7.00 3.21 3.21
CA THR A 104 -8.08 3.09 2.21
C THR A 104 -8.51 4.44 1.67
N SER A 105 -8.55 5.47 2.53
CA SER A 105 -8.86 6.86 2.14
C SER A 105 -7.78 7.40 1.21
N ASP A 106 -6.51 7.25 1.56
CA ASP A 106 -5.37 7.69 0.75
C ASP A 106 -5.39 7.03 -0.63
N TRP A 107 -5.71 5.74 -0.71
CA TRP A 107 -5.88 5.05 -1.99
C TRP A 107 -6.99 5.69 -2.83
N HIS A 108 -8.13 5.99 -2.21
CA HIS A 108 -9.24 6.61 -2.91
C HIS A 108 -8.92 8.02 -3.40
N GLU A 109 -8.25 8.81 -2.57
CA GLU A 109 -7.77 10.15 -2.92
C GLU A 109 -6.73 10.11 -4.05
N ALA A 110 -5.78 9.17 -3.99
CA ALA A 110 -4.78 8.97 -5.05
C ALA A 110 -5.44 8.61 -6.38
N LYS A 111 -6.40 7.68 -6.37
CA LYS A 111 -7.18 7.28 -7.54
C LYS A 111 -7.93 8.47 -8.15
N GLN A 112 -8.59 9.29 -7.32
CA GLN A 112 -9.24 10.52 -7.80
C GLN A 112 -8.21 11.52 -8.34
N GLY A 113 -7.05 11.64 -7.71
CA GLY A 113 -5.94 12.46 -8.19
C GLY A 113 -5.44 12.04 -9.57
N TRP A 114 -5.31 10.73 -9.83
CA TRP A 114 -4.89 10.21 -11.14
C TRP A 114 -5.96 10.38 -12.22
N ILE A 115 -7.24 10.12 -11.89
CA ILE A 115 -8.35 10.26 -12.84
C ILE A 115 -8.58 11.73 -13.23
N ASN A 116 -8.45 12.64 -12.28
CA ASN A 116 -8.69 14.07 -12.49
C ASN A 116 -7.41 14.87 -12.79
N ALA A 117 -6.28 14.21 -13.06
CA ALA A 117 -5.03 14.89 -13.37
C ALA A 117 -5.10 15.54 -14.75
N ASP A 118 -4.98 16.87 -14.80
CA ASP A 118 -4.90 17.63 -16.05
C ASP A 118 -3.48 17.56 -16.68
N THR A 119 -2.46 17.29 -15.86
CA THR A 119 -1.07 17.19 -16.30
C THR A 119 -0.36 15.97 -15.71
N PRO A 120 0.73 15.48 -16.35
CA PRO A 120 1.58 14.44 -15.77
C PRO A 120 2.17 14.83 -14.40
N SER A 121 2.37 16.13 -14.16
CA SER A 121 2.87 16.63 -12.88
C SER A 121 1.85 16.46 -11.77
N ASP A 122 0.56 16.67 -12.06
CA ASP A 122 -0.53 16.48 -11.08
C ASP A 122 -0.68 15.00 -10.72
N ALA A 123 -0.63 14.12 -11.73
CA ALA A 123 -0.65 12.67 -11.54
C ALA A 123 0.55 12.19 -10.71
N LYS A 124 1.75 12.74 -10.98
CA LYS A 124 2.96 12.47 -10.20
C LYS A 124 2.81 12.94 -8.75
N GLN A 125 2.30 14.15 -8.52
CA GLN A 125 2.11 14.68 -7.18
C GLN A 125 1.15 13.81 -6.35
N ALA A 126 0.02 13.38 -6.95
CA ALA A 126 -0.92 12.47 -6.30
C ALA A 126 -0.26 11.12 -5.95
N ASN A 127 0.57 10.58 -6.85
CA ASN A 127 1.33 9.36 -6.62
C ASN A 127 2.37 9.52 -5.49
N ASP A 128 3.14 10.61 -5.47
CA ASP A 128 4.18 10.86 -4.47
C ASP A 128 3.56 11.02 -3.07
N GLN A 129 2.44 11.74 -2.97
CA GLN A 129 1.68 11.87 -1.73
C GLN A 129 1.18 10.51 -1.22
N PHE A 130 0.57 9.71 -2.09
CA PHE A 130 0.09 8.38 -1.77
C PHE A 130 1.20 7.44 -1.31
N LEU A 131 2.34 7.42 -2.01
CA LEU A 131 3.47 6.57 -1.66
C LEU A 131 4.05 6.97 -0.29
N SER A 132 4.25 8.26 -0.06
CA SER A 132 4.76 8.77 1.21
C SER A 132 3.81 8.44 2.38
N SER A 133 2.51 8.69 2.22
CA SER A 133 1.52 8.41 3.26
C SER A 133 1.39 6.90 3.52
N THR A 134 1.39 6.09 2.47
CA THR A 134 1.35 4.63 2.59
C THR A 134 2.55 4.08 3.34
N VAL A 135 3.77 4.55 3.03
CA VAL A 135 5.00 4.14 3.73
C VAL A 135 4.96 4.54 5.22
N GLU A 136 4.47 5.74 5.53
CA GLU A 136 4.30 6.20 6.92
C GLU A 136 3.31 5.32 7.68
N ARG A 137 2.12 5.08 7.09
CA ARG A 137 1.07 4.26 7.72
C ARG A 137 1.46 2.81 7.88
N LEU A 138 2.13 2.21 6.89
CA LEU A 138 2.69 0.86 7.02
C LEU A 138 3.74 0.79 8.15
N SER A 139 4.52 1.85 8.35
CA SER A 139 5.48 1.91 9.45
C SER A 139 4.78 2.02 10.81
N LYS A 140 3.70 2.80 10.92
CA LYS A 140 2.85 2.83 12.13
C LYS A 140 2.20 1.48 12.40
N LEU A 141 1.63 0.84 11.38
CA LEU A 141 1.04 -0.50 11.49
C LEU A 141 2.08 -1.55 11.90
N GLN A 142 3.31 -1.46 11.40
CA GLN A 142 4.42 -2.31 11.83
C GLN A 142 4.75 -2.10 13.32
N ALA A 143 4.74 -0.86 13.82
CA ALA A 143 4.97 -0.58 15.24
C ALA A 143 3.84 -1.10 16.14
N LEU A 144 2.60 -1.04 15.66
CA LEU A 144 1.39 -1.53 16.35
C LEU A 144 1.19 -3.05 16.22
N ALA A 145 2.01 -3.74 15.43
CA ALA A 145 1.88 -5.17 15.18
C ALA A 145 2.23 -6.01 16.42
N THR A 146 1.36 -6.96 16.75
CA THR A 146 1.43 -7.76 17.98
C THR A 146 2.15 -9.08 17.78
N THR A 147 2.40 -9.46 16.52
CA THR A 147 3.12 -10.68 16.15
C THR A 147 4.25 -10.36 15.18
N ASP A 148 5.34 -11.13 15.24
CA ASP A 148 6.45 -10.98 14.30
C ASP A 148 6.03 -11.27 12.85
N ALA A 149 5.06 -12.16 12.67
CA ALA A 149 4.48 -12.46 11.36
C ALA A 149 3.79 -11.23 10.74
N GLU A 150 2.99 -10.52 11.54
CA GLU A 150 2.32 -9.29 11.13
C GLU A 150 3.33 -8.16 10.85
N ARG A 151 4.37 -8.02 11.69
CA ARG A 151 5.46 -7.06 11.43
C ARG A 151 6.14 -7.33 10.08
N LYS A 152 6.44 -8.59 9.78
CA LYS A 152 7.06 -9.00 8.51
C LYS A 152 6.18 -8.69 7.30
N ILE A 153 4.86 -8.78 7.41
CA ILE A 153 3.94 -8.40 6.34
C ILE A 153 4.07 -6.91 6.02
N TYR A 154 3.93 -6.04 7.01
CA TYR A 154 4.02 -4.60 6.79
C TYR A 154 5.40 -4.17 6.31
N GLN A 155 6.45 -4.81 6.83
CA GLN A 155 7.81 -4.63 6.34
C GLN A 155 7.94 -5.02 4.86
N THR A 156 7.44 -6.20 4.47
CA THR A 156 7.50 -6.69 3.08
C THR A 156 6.76 -5.77 2.13
N ALA A 157 5.58 -5.28 2.53
CA ALA A 157 4.81 -4.31 1.74
C ALA A 157 5.59 -3.00 1.55
N ARG A 158 6.20 -2.47 2.61
CA ARG A 158 7.00 -1.23 2.55
C ARG A 158 8.24 -1.38 1.68
N GLU A 159 8.98 -2.47 1.82
CA GLU A 159 10.15 -2.76 0.98
C GLU A 159 9.76 -2.88 -0.50
N SER A 160 8.67 -3.59 -0.80
CA SER A 160 8.14 -3.73 -2.15
C SER A 160 7.75 -2.39 -2.78
N ILE A 161 7.16 -1.48 -1.99
CA ILE A 161 6.87 -0.11 -2.43
C ILE A 161 8.16 0.65 -2.73
N ALA A 162 9.12 0.65 -1.81
CA ALA A 162 10.39 1.36 -1.97
C ALA A 162 11.19 0.86 -3.19
N GLU A 163 11.22 -0.46 -3.42
CA GLU A 163 11.83 -1.08 -4.59
C GLU A 163 11.09 -0.72 -5.90
N SER A 164 9.82 -0.36 -5.82
CA SER A 164 9.00 0.05 -6.97
C SER A 164 9.15 1.53 -7.30
N SER A 165 9.31 2.38 -6.29
CA SER A 165 9.36 3.85 -6.44
C SER A 165 10.54 4.33 -7.28
N ALA A 166 11.73 3.75 -7.12
CA ALA A 166 12.93 4.23 -7.81
C ALA A 166 12.86 4.07 -9.35
N ASP A 167 12.33 2.95 -9.83
CA ASP A 167 12.13 2.73 -11.28
C ASP A 167 10.97 3.59 -11.79
N MET A 168 9.90 3.72 -11.00
CA MET A 168 8.73 4.50 -11.38
C MET A 168 9.06 6.00 -11.51
N GLU A 169 9.92 6.53 -10.63
CA GLU A 169 10.36 7.93 -10.69
C GLU A 169 11.08 8.26 -11.99
N LYS A 170 12.00 7.39 -12.42
CA LYS A 170 12.72 7.55 -13.70
C LYS A 170 11.78 7.49 -14.88
N TRP A 171 10.87 6.51 -14.90
CA TRP A 171 9.90 6.35 -15.96
C TRP A 171 8.93 7.53 -16.04
N GLN A 172 8.41 8.02 -14.91
CA GLN A 172 7.57 9.22 -14.86
C GLN A 172 8.31 10.46 -15.34
N SER A 173 9.60 10.59 -15.02
CA SER A 173 10.43 11.68 -15.55
C SER A 173 10.58 11.60 -17.06
N ALA A 174 10.83 10.41 -17.61
CA ALA A 174 10.93 10.21 -19.05
C ALA A 174 9.58 10.46 -19.76
N GLN A 175 8.47 10.05 -19.15
CA GLN A 175 7.11 10.35 -19.63
C GLN A 175 6.83 11.85 -19.64
N ALA A 176 7.20 12.57 -18.58
CA ALA A 176 7.04 14.02 -18.53
C ALA A 176 7.86 14.72 -19.63
N ASN A 177 9.07 14.24 -19.92
CA ASN A 177 9.90 14.76 -21.01
C ASN A 177 9.23 14.55 -22.39
N LEU A 178 8.59 13.40 -22.62
CA LEU A 178 7.81 13.15 -23.85
C LEU A 178 6.70 14.19 -24.02
N VAL A 179 5.90 14.40 -22.97
CA VAL A 179 4.78 15.36 -23.01
C VAL A 179 5.29 16.79 -23.22
N GLN A 180 6.36 17.19 -22.52
CA GLN A 180 6.97 18.51 -22.69
C GLN A 180 7.59 18.73 -24.07
N ALA A 181 8.02 17.67 -24.74
CA ALA A 181 8.57 17.74 -26.09
C ALA A 181 7.51 17.91 -27.19
N GLY A 182 6.22 17.87 -26.85
CA GLY A 182 5.11 17.99 -27.82
C GLY A 182 4.98 16.77 -28.73
N LEU A 183 5.61 15.65 -28.36
CA LEU A 183 5.73 14.42 -29.17
C LEU A 183 4.41 13.66 -29.37
N LEU A 184 3.35 14.06 -28.68
CA LEU A 184 1.99 13.53 -28.87
C LEU A 184 1.25 14.26 -30.01
N ASP A 185 1.83 15.35 -30.54
CA ASP A 185 1.28 16.10 -31.66
C ASP A 185 2.33 16.24 -32.78
N PHE A 186 2.38 15.25 -33.67
CA PHE A 186 3.28 15.22 -34.84
C PHE A 186 3.03 16.36 -35.84
N SER A 187 1.98 17.18 -35.66
CA SER A 187 1.81 18.41 -36.42
C SER A 187 2.79 19.51 -36.01
N THR A 188 3.48 19.36 -34.87
CA THR A 188 4.47 20.30 -34.33
C THR A 188 5.91 20.06 -34.79
N ILE A 189 6.13 19.17 -35.77
CA ILE A 189 7.47 18.99 -36.36
C ILE A 189 7.83 20.27 -37.12
N GLU A 190 8.83 20.99 -36.62
CA GLU A 190 9.26 22.29 -37.15
C GLU A 190 10.43 22.17 -38.14
N SER A 191 11.35 21.22 -37.92
CA SER A 191 12.52 21.04 -38.79
C SER A 191 13.18 19.66 -38.65
N VAL A 192 14.19 19.39 -39.47
CA VAL A 192 15.06 18.21 -39.30
C VAL A 192 15.81 18.25 -37.97
N GLU A 193 16.12 19.45 -37.45
CA GLU A 193 16.82 19.59 -36.17
C GLU A 193 15.93 19.22 -34.98
N SER A 194 14.61 19.44 -35.08
CA SER A 194 13.67 18.99 -34.04
C SER A 194 13.57 17.45 -33.97
N LEU A 195 13.84 16.74 -35.07
CA LEU A 195 13.82 15.27 -35.11
C LEU A 195 14.90 14.64 -34.22
N SER A 196 16.11 15.21 -34.16
CA SER A 196 17.17 14.69 -33.28
C SER A 196 16.81 14.82 -31.79
N ARG A 197 16.15 15.92 -31.40
CA ARG A 197 15.64 16.10 -30.04
C ARG A 197 14.55 15.07 -29.74
N TRP A 198 13.62 14.91 -30.67
CA TRP A 198 12.52 13.96 -30.58
C TRP A 198 13.01 12.51 -30.43
N ARG A 199 13.98 12.12 -31.26
CA ARG A 199 14.66 10.82 -31.20
C ARG A 199 15.23 10.55 -29.81
N THR A 200 15.93 11.52 -29.24
CA THR A 200 16.56 11.39 -27.92
C THR A 200 15.50 11.16 -26.84
N VAL A 201 14.44 11.97 -26.82
CA VAL A 201 13.38 11.86 -25.81
C VAL A 201 12.62 10.53 -25.92
N VAL A 202 12.29 10.08 -27.14
CA VAL A 202 11.62 8.78 -27.35
C VAL A 202 12.54 7.61 -26.97
N GLN A 203 13.84 7.69 -27.28
CA GLN A 203 14.80 6.66 -26.88
C GLN A 203 14.93 6.55 -25.36
N GLU A 204 15.02 7.68 -24.65
CA GLU A 204 15.06 7.71 -23.19
C GLU A 204 13.82 7.05 -22.59
N PHE A 205 12.62 7.40 -23.10
CA PHE A 205 11.38 6.79 -22.62
C PHE A 205 11.28 5.29 -22.92
N LEU A 206 11.73 4.85 -24.09
CA LEU A 206 11.78 3.43 -24.44
C LEU A 206 12.71 2.66 -23.48
N VAL A 207 13.90 3.19 -23.19
CA VAL A 207 14.87 2.58 -22.28
C VAL A 207 14.28 2.40 -20.89
N GLU A 208 13.64 3.43 -20.33
CA GLU A 208 13.02 3.34 -19.01
C GLU A 208 11.79 2.41 -19.00
N THR A 209 11.01 2.39 -20.07
CA THR A 209 9.88 1.44 -20.23
C THR A 209 10.35 0.00 -20.24
N GLU A 210 11.40 -0.31 -21.01
CA GLU A 210 11.99 -1.66 -21.06
C GLU A 210 12.67 -2.05 -19.74
N ALA A 211 13.25 -1.08 -19.01
CA ALA A 211 13.80 -1.30 -17.68
C ALA A 211 12.71 -1.76 -16.68
N ILE A 212 11.56 -1.08 -16.65
CA ILE A 212 10.41 -1.50 -15.80
C ILE A 212 9.90 -2.88 -16.25
N GLN A 213 9.72 -3.09 -17.55
CA GLN A 213 9.22 -4.36 -18.08
C GLN A 213 10.12 -5.53 -17.69
N LYS A 214 11.43 -5.31 -17.64
CA LYS A 214 12.43 -6.30 -17.20
C LYS A 214 12.46 -6.49 -15.69
N SER A 215 12.31 -5.43 -14.89
CA SER A 215 12.41 -5.49 -13.42
C SER A 215 11.12 -5.98 -12.75
N ALA A 216 9.95 -5.75 -13.36
CA ALA A 216 8.65 -6.09 -12.77
C ALA A 216 8.47 -7.59 -12.45
N PRO A 217 8.82 -8.55 -13.35
CA PRO A 217 8.70 -9.98 -13.04
C PRO A 217 9.64 -10.42 -11.91
N GLN A 218 10.85 -9.85 -11.85
CA GLN A 218 11.83 -10.17 -10.80
C GLN A 218 11.32 -9.70 -9.43
N ARG A 219 10.81 -8.47 -9.34
CA ARG A 219 10.21 -7.95 -8.11
C ARG A 219 8.98 -8.74 -7.69
N ALA A 220 8.14 -9.13 -8.64
CA ALA A 220 6.98 -9.98 -8.36
C ALA A 220 7.41 -11.34 -7.77
N ALA A 221 8.44 -11.97 -8.34
CA ALA A 221 8.98 -13.22 -7.83
C ALA A 221 9.58 -13.08 -6.42
N GLN A 222 10.33 -12.00 -6.17
CA GLN A 222 10.88 -11.71 -4.85
C GLN A 222 9.78 -11.47 -3.81
N PHE A 223 8.74 -10.72 -4.17
CA PHE A 223 7.57 -10.49 -3.32
C PHE A 223 6.87 -11.82 -2.98
N GLU A 224 6.62 -12.66 -3.99
CA GLU A 224 6.03 -13.99 -3.78
C GLU A 224 6.88 -14.89 -2.88
N GLN A 225 8.20 -14.86 -3.04
CA GLN A 225 9.11 -15.61 -2.17
C GLN A 225 9.00 -15.12 -0.72
N ARG A 226 9.03 -13.80 -0.49
CA ARG A 226 8.86 -13.21 0.86
C ARG A 226 7.51 -13.61 1.47
N LEU A 227 6.44 -13.68 0.67
CA LEU A 227 5.12 -14.15 1.12
C LEU A 227 5.07 -15.65 1.44
N GLN A 228 5.84 -16.49 0.75
CA GLN A 228 5.88 -17.94 1.01
C GLN A 228 6.58 -18.29 2.33
N GLU A 229 7.55 -17.48 2.74
CA GLU A 229 8.30 -17.64 3.99
C GLU A 229 7.49 -17.18 5.23
N MET A 230 6.26 -16.68 5.05
CA MET A 230 5.42 -16.18 6.14
C MET A 230 4.71 -17.31 6.91
N PRO A 231 4.57 -17.18 8.25
CA PRO A 231 3.80 -18.13 9.05
C PRO A 231 2.33 -18.18 8.62
N LYS A 232 1.79 -19.40 8.46
CA LYS A 232 0.39 -19.63 8.06
C LYS A 232 -0.52 -19.72 9.27
N THR A 233 -1.21 -18.64 9.60
CA THR A 233 -2.41 -18.66 10.45
C THR A 233 -3.63 -18.33 9.60
N ASP A 234 -4.85 -18.64 10.06
CA ASP A 234 -6.08 -18.40 9.29
C ASP A 234 -6.31 -16.91 8.95
N SER A 235 -5.90 -16.00 9.83
CA SER A 235 -5.98 -14.55 9.60
C SER A 235 -4.89 -14.06 8.63
N LEU A 236 -3.66 -14.55 8.76
CA LEU A 236 -2.56 -14.18 7.88
C LEU A 236 -2.72 -14.77 6.48
N THR A 237 -3.31 -15.96 6.36
CA THR A 237 -3.54 -16.62 5.07
C THR A 237 -4.46 -15.79 4.17
N ARG A 238 -5.53 -15.21 4.74
CA ARG A 238 -6.43 -14.30 3.99
C ARG A 238 -5.70 -13.06 3.50
N LEU A 239 -4.91 -12.43 4.36
CA LEU A 239 -4.15 -11.23 4.02
C LEU A 239 -3.08 -11.52 2.94
N VAL A 240 -2.33 -12.60 3.10
CA VAL A 240 -1.32 -13.06 2.13
C VAL A 240 -1.96 -13.37 0.78
N ASN A 241 -3.10 -14.07 0.75
CA ASN A 241 -3.80 -14.34 -0.50
C ASN A 241 -4.32 -13.05 -1.17
N GLY A 242 -4.89 -12.12 -0.40
CA GLY A 242 -5.32 -10.82 -0.93
C GLY A 242 -4.16 -10.03 -1.55
N MET A 243 -2.98 -10.04 -0.92
CA MET A 243 -1.77 -9.42 -1.49
C MET A 243 -1.31 -10.09 -2.79
N ARG A 244 -1.38 -11.42 -2.88
CA ARG A 244 -1.08 -12.16 -4.12
C ARG A 244 -2.04 -11.81 -5.24
N ASP A 245 -3.34 -11.84 -4.95
CA ASP A 245 -4.38 -11.59 -5.94
C ASP A 245 -4.30 -10.15 -6.47
N GLY A 246 -4.13 -9.17 -5.56
CA GLY A 246 -3.91 -7.78 -5.92
C GLY A 246 -2.65 -7.58 -6.78
N ARG A 247 -1.54 -8.22 -6.42
CA ARG A 247 -0.30 -8.12 -7.21
C ARG A 247 -0.42 -8.77 -8.59
N ARG A 248 -1.10 -9.92 -8.70
CA ARG A 248 -1.33 -10.60 -9.99
C ARG A 248 -2.18 -9.76 -10.92
N ALA A 249 -3.26 -9.17 -10.42
CA ALA A 249 -4.11 -8.29 -11.20
C ALA A 249 -3.34 -7.04 -11.67
N ALA A 250 -2.60 -6.39 -10.76
CA ALA A 250 -1.77 -5.23 -11.10
C ALA A 250 -0.68 -5.57 -12.13
N ASN A 251 0.02 -6.71 -11.98
CA ASN A 251 1.06 -7.13 -12.93
C ASN A 251 0.50 -7.36 -14.35
N ALA A 252 -0.67 -8.00 -14.46
CA ALA A 252 -1.27 -8.31 -15.76
C ALA A 252 -1.65 -7.04 -16.54
N LEU A 253 -2.17 -6.03 -15.84
CA LEU A 253 -2.50 -4.74 -16.44
C LEU A 253 -1.23 -3.93 -16.75
N GLN A 254 -0.26 -3.91 -15.83
CA GLN A 254 1.02 -3.25 -16.03
C GLN A 254 1.78 -3.81 -17.24
N GLU A 255 1.78 -5.14 -17.44
CA GLU A 255 2.42 -5.78 -18.59
C GLU A 255 1.82 -5.31 -19.93
N LYS A 256 0.48 -5.25 -20.02
CA LYS A 256 -0.21 -4.72 -21.20
C LYS A 256 0.14 -3.25 -21.44
N LEU A 257 0.07 -2.43 -20.39
CA LEU A 257 0.31 -0.99 -20.48
C LEU A 257 1.75 -0.69 -20.94
N LEU A 258 2.75 -1.34 -20.36
CA LEU A 258 4.15 -1.21 -20.78
C LEU A 258 4.37 -1.71 -22.21
N GLY A 259 3.61 -2.73 -22.64
CA GLY A 259 3.60 -3.22 -24.02
C GLY A 259 3.16 -2.14 -25.01
N GLU A 260 2.07 -1.42 -24.72
CA GLU A 260 1.58 -0.32 -25.57
C GLU A 260 2.54 0.88 -25.55
N TYR A 261 3.11 1.25 -24.40
CA TYR A 261 4.13 2.32 -24.34
C TYR A 261 5.39 1.98 -25.15
N ARG A 262 5.80 0.71 -25.15
CA ARG A 262 6.89 0.24 -26.00
C ARG A 262 6.53 0.32 -27.48
N HIS A 263 5.32 -0.11 -27.85
CA HIS A 263 4.84 -0.03 -29.23
C HIS A 263 4.79 1.41 -29.74
N PHE A 264 4.20 2.33 -28.96
CA PHE A 264 4.23 3.78 -29.22
C PHE A 264 5.65 4.28 -29.49
N SER A 265 6.61 3.91 -28.64
CA SER A 265 7.99 4.39 -28.74
C SER A 265 8.70 3.86 -29.98
N VAL A 266 8.51 2.59 -30.32
CA VAL A 266 9.09 1.98 -31.52
C VAL A 266 8.52 2.63 -32.78
N ALA A 267 7.20 2.75 -32.88
CA ALA A 267 6.54 3.37 -34.02
C ALA A 267 6.96 4.85 -34.19
N SER A 268 7.10 5.58 -33.08
CA SER A 268 7.60 6.96 -33.09
C SER A 268 9.05 7.06 -33.61
N LEU A 269 9.92 6.14 -33.21
CA LEU A 269 11.31 6.10 -33.71
C LEU A 269 11.40 5.71 -35.19
N GLU A 270 10.52 4.83 -35.66
CA GLU A 270 10.42 4.48 -37.07
C GLU A 270 9.95 5.68 -37.91
N LEU A 271 8.95 6.42 -37.44
CA LEU A 271 8.49 7.66 -38.07
C LEU A 271 9.61 8.71 -38.14
N ILE A 272 10.31 8.94 -37.02
CA ILE A 272 11.45 9.87 -36.98
C ILE A 272 12.54 9.45 -37.97
N THR A 273 12.88 8.15 -38.02
CA THR A 273 13.88 7.63 -38.95
C THR A 273 13.44 7.80 -40.41
N MET A 274 12.17 7.55 -40.72
CA MET A 274 11.63 7.78 -42.06
C MET A 274 11.77 9.24 -42.50
N LEU A 275 11.50 10.19 -41.61
CA LEU A 275 11.62 11.63 -41.90
C LEU A 275 13.09 12.05 -42.07
N GLU A 276 14.00 11.51 -41.26
CA GLU A 276 15.45 11.79 -41.34
C GLU A 276 16.10 11.19 -42.60
N ASP A 277 15.66 10.01 -43.05
CA ASP A 277 16.21 9.31 -44.22
C ASP A 277 15.83 9.99 -45.55
N ALA A 278 14.77 10.80 -45.56
CA ALA A 278 14.23 11.43 -46.76
C ALA A 278 13.89 12.92 -46.55
N PRO A 279 14.87 13.78 -46.20
CA PRO A 279 14.63 15.19 -45.87
C PRO A 279 14.13 16.02 -47.05
N ALA A 280 14.31 15.54 -48.28
CA ALA A 280 13.79 16.19 -49.49
C ALA A 280 12.35 15.78 -49.82
N ALA A 281 11.78 14.76 -49.15
CA ALA A 281 10.43 14.26 -49.42
C ALA A 281 9.33 15.01 -48.65
N TRP A 282 9.72 15.86 -47.71
CA TRP A 282 8.80 16.64 -46.89
C TRP A 282 9.39 18.01 -46.53
N SER A 283 8.50 18.94 -46.19
CA SER A 283 8.85 20.26 -45.68
C SER A 283 7.76 20.79 -44.76
N VAL A 284 8.01 21.87 -44.03
CA VAL A 284 7.02 22.51 -43.17
C VAL A 284 6.58 23.82 -43.82
N VAL A 285 5.29 23.96 -44.09
CA VAL A 285 4.67 25.16 -44.67
C VAL A 285 3.48 25.55 -43.80
N ASP A 286 3.46 26.79 -43.30
CA ASP A 286 2.42 27.31 -42.38
C ASP A 286 2.18 26.39 -41.16
N GLY A 287 3.25 25.82 -40.60
CA GLY A 287 3.18 24.91 -39.45
C GLY A 287 2.57 23.54 -39.77
N LYS A 288 2.53 23.14 -41.05
CA LYS A 288 2.05 21.83 -41.49
C LYS A 288 3.11 21.12 -42.31
N ILE A 289 3.21 19.81 -42.11
CA ILE A 289 4.04 18.97 -42.95
C ILE A 289 3.38 18.83 -44.32
N VAL A 290 4.14 19.15 -45.36
CA VAL A 290 3.77 19.01 -46.78
C VAL A 290 4.71 18.00 -47.41
N PHE A 291 4.15 17.07 -48.17
CA PHE A 291 4.88 15.99 -48.83
C PHE A 291 5.10 16.31 -50.31
N VAL A 292 6.26 15.90 -50.84
CA VAL A 292 6.60 16.06 -52.26
C VAL A 292 5.89 15.02 -53.13
N ASP A 293 5.61 13.84 -52.58
CA ASP A 293 4.86 12.78 -53.26
C ASP A 293 3.83 12.11 -52.34
N ASP A 294 2.77 11.58 -52.95
CA ASP A 294 1.64 10.94 -52.26
C ASP A 294 2.03 9.63 -51.55
N VAL A 295 3.06 8.92 -52.01
CA VAL A 295 3.49 7.64 -51.44
C VAL A 295 4.13 7.87 -50.07
N PHE A 296 5.00 8.87 -49.97
CA PHE A 296 5.59 9.30 -48.71
C PHE A 296 4.51 9.81 -47.74
N GLY A 297 3.56 10.60 -48.23
CA GLY A 297 2.42 11.08 -47.44
C GLY A 297 1.54 9.95 -46.89
N GLN A 298 1.26 8.91 -47.70
CA GLN A 298 0.51 7.73 -47.25
C GLN A 298 1.26 6.92 -46.17
N ARG A 299 2.58 6.73 -46.35
CA ARG A 299 3.41 6.05 -45.37
C ARG A 299 3.46 6.82 -44.05
N TYR A 300 3.66 8.14 -44.10
CA TYR A 300 3.58 9.02 -42.93
C TYR A 300 2.23 8.89 -42.22
N GLY A 301 1.12 9.00 -42.95
CA GLY A 301 -0.23 8.91 -42.38
C GLY A 301 -0.51 7.56 -41.73
N THR A 302 0.05 6.47 -42.28
CA THR A 302 -0.07 5.12 -41.69
C THR A 302 0.64 5.05 -40.35
N MET A 303 1.88 5.54 -40.26
CA MET A 303 2.67 5.54 -39.02
C MET A 303 2.05 6.45 -37.95
N VAL A 304 1.60 7.66 -38.32
CA VAL A 304 0.92 8.55 -37.38
C VAL A 304 -0.36 7.92 -36.83
N LYS A 305 -1.13 7.23 -37.69
CA LYS A 305 -2.33 6.52 -37.23
C LYS A 305 -1.98 5.40 -36.24
N GLU A 306 -0.94 4.62 -36.52
CA GLU A 306 -0.48 3.56 -35.62
C GLU A 306 -0.09 4.10 -34.24
N ILE A 307 0.64 5.23 -34.21
CA ILE A 307 1.01 5.91 -32.97
C ILE A 307 -0.23 6.40 -32.21
N ALA A 308 -1.17 7.04 -32.90
CA ALA A 308 -2.43 7.52 -32.30
C ALA A 308 -3.30 6.38 -31.76
N ASP A 309 -3.40 5.27 -32.49
CA ASP A 309 -4.12 4.08 -32.03
C ASP A 309 -3.46 3.47 -30.77
N SER A 310 -2.13 3.51 -30.67
CA SER A 310 -1.37 3.08 -29.48
C SER A 310 -1.62 4.00 -28.27
N GLU A 311 -1.70 5.30 -28.48
CA GLU A 311 -2.01 6.28 -27.43
C GLU A 311 -3.43 6.10 -26.89
N LEU A 312 -4.40 5.86 -27.78
CA LEU A 312 -5.78 5.57 -27.41
C LEU A 312 -5.85 4.31 -26.53
N ARG A 313 -5.22 3.20 -26.96
CA ARG A 313 -5.17 1.96 -26.17
C ARG A 313 -4.49 2.15 -24.81
N THR A 314 -3.42 2.94 -24.76
CA THR A 314 -2.73 3.29 -23.51
C THR A 314 -3.67 4.03 -22.56
N SER A 315 -4.47 4.96 -23.09
CA SER A 315 -5.45 5.72 -22.31
C SER A 315 -6.58 4.82 -21.78
N GLU A 316 -7.09 3.91 -22.62
CA GLU A 316 -8.10 2.92 -22.22
C GLU A 316 -7.58 1.97 -21.13
N LEU A 317 -6.37 1.44 -21.30
CA LEU A 317 -5.74 0.56 -20.32
C LEU A 317 -5.42 1.28 -19.01
N SER A 318 -5.05 2.56 -19.06
CA SER A 318 -4.84 3.38 -17.87
C SER A 318 -6.14 3.56 -17.09
N LEU A 319 -7.25 3.83 -17.78
CA LEU A 319 -8.58 3.91 -17.17
C LEU A 319 -9.02 2.55 -16.60
N GLU A 320 -8.74 1.43 -17.28
CA GLU A 320 -9.00 0.09 -16.74
C GLU A 320 -8.19 -0.14 -15.46
N PHE A 321 -6.90 0.20 -15.47
CA PHE A 321 -6.02 0.11 -14.30
C PHE A 321 -6.55 0.90 -13.10
N TYR A 322 -7.05 2.12 -13.35
CA TYR A 322 -7.65 2.93 -12.29
C TYR A 322 -9.02 2.45 -11.86
N ASN A 323 -9.81 1.78 -12.71
CA ASN A 323 -11.17 1.35 -12.37
C ASN A 323 -11.26 -0.03 -11.72
N VAL A 324 -10.32 -0.94 -12.02
CA VAL A 324 -10.29 -2.33 -11.49
C VAL A 324 -9.71 -2.41 -10.07
N HIS A 325 -8.98 -1.38 -9.63
CA HIS A 325 -8.37 -1.28 -8.30
C HIS A 325 -8.87 -0.05 -7.55
#